data_AF-W1XXK4-F1
#
_entry.id   AF-W1XXK4-F1
#
_cell.length_a   1.000
_cell.length_b   1.000
_cell.length_c   1.000
_cell.angle_alpha   90.00
_cell.angle_beta   90.00
_cell.angle_gamma   90.00
#
_symmetry.space_group_name_H-M   'P 1'
#
loop_
_entity.id
_entity.type
_entity.pdbx_description
1 polymer ?
#
loop_
_entity_poly.entity_id
_entity_poly.type
_entity_poly.pdbx_seq_one_letter_code
_entity_poly.pdbx_strand_id
1 'polypeptide(L)'
;KALDRLIKEAARQDVAVTVLETETGHYSDTLRSALISLDGDNAWALSESWCGTIQWICPSPYRPHHGRKNWFLGMLTSGWR
;
A
#
# COMPACT_ATOMS: atom_id res chain seq x y z
N LYS A 1 1.09 -8.73 -0.05
CA LYS A 1 1.96 -7.52 -0.17
C LYS A 1 1.23 -6.35 0.48
N ALA A 2 1.87 -5.18 0.66
CA ALA A 2 1.26 -4.04 1.37
C ALA A 2 -0.03 -3.54 0.67
N LEU A 3 -0.02 -3.44 -0.66
CA LEU A 3 -1.20 -3.08 -1.45
C LEU A 3 -2.37 -4.06 -1.24
N ASP A 4 -2.11 -5.37 -1.29
CA ASP A 4 -3.16 -6.37 -1.02
C ASP A 4 -3.74 -6.23 0.40
N ARG A 5 -2.92 -5.82 1.37
CA ARG A 5 -3.38 -5.58 2.74
C ARG A 5 -4.32 -4.37 2.80
N LEU A 6 -3.97 -3.29 2.10
CA LEU A 6 -4.82 -2.12 1.97
C LEU A 6 -6.14 -2.45 1.28
N ILE A 7 -6.12 -3.19 0.16
CA ILE A 7 -7.33 -3.60 -0.57
C ILE A 7 -8.27 -4.43 0.32
N LYS A 8 -7.72 -5.38 1.09
CA LYS A 8 -8.50 -6.18 2.05
C LYS A 8 -9.05 -5.36 3.21
N GLU A 9 -8.42 -4.24 3.54
CA GLU A 9 -8.92 -3.32 4.56
C GLU A 9 -10.02 -2.42 4.04
N ALA A 10 -9.84 -1.88 2.84
CA ALA A 10 -10.86 -1.12 2.12
C ALA A 10 -12.15 -1.93 1.96
N ALA A 11 -12.04 -3.18 1.52
CA ALA A 11 -13.19 -4.08 1.36
C ALA A 11 -13.94 -4.35 2.69
N ARG A 12 -13.26 -4.34 3.84
CA ARG A 12 -13.90 -4.48 5.16
C ARG A 12 -14.63 -3.23 5.62
N GLN A 13 -14.30 -2.08 5.03
CA GLN A 13 -14.85 -0.77 5.37
C GLN A 13 -15.83 -0.25 4.29
N ASP A 14 -16.19 -1.12 3.34
CA ASP A 14 -17.03 -0.78 2.17
C ASP A 14 -16.45 0.39 1.35
N VAL A 15 -15.11 0.40 1.22
CA VAL A 15 -14.37 1.36 0.39
C VAL A 15 -13.93 0.66 -0.89
N ALA A 16 -14.36 1.18 -2.03
CA ALA A 16 -13.92 0.74 -3.34
C ALA A 16 -12.48 1.22 -3.60
N VAL A 17 -11.66 0.36 -4.20
CA VAL A 17 -10.28 0.67 -4.57
C VAL A 17 -10.11 0.51 -6.07
N THR A 18 -9.67 1.57 -6.74
CA THR A 18 -9.27 1.53 -8.15
C THR A 18 -7.79 1.80 -8.27
N VAL A 19 -7.05 0.91 -8.92
CA VAL A 19 -5.63 1.15 -9.23
C VAL A 19 -5.55 2.03 -10.47
N LEU A 20 -5.01 3.23 -10.31
CA LEU A 20 -4.86 4.22 -11.39
C LEU A 20 -3.54 4.06 -12.12
N GLU A 21 -2.46 3.83 -11.38
CA GLU A 21 -1.11 3.69 -11.92
C GLU A 21 -0.27 2.74 -11.06
N THR A 22 0.68 2.05 -11.68
CA THR A 22 1.67 1.24 -10.99
C THR A 22 3.03 1.36 -11.65
N GLU A 23 4.08 1.49 -10.85
CA GLU A 23 5.45 1.30 -11.32
C GLU A 23 5.99 -0.04 -10.85
N THR A 24 6.54 -0.82 -11.77
CA THR A 24 7.17 -2.10 -11.44
C THR A 24 8.46 -1.90 -10.66
N GLY A 25 8.68 -2.74 -9.66
CA GLY A 25 9.92 -2.81 -8.90
C GLY A 25 11.00 -3.59 -9.64
N HIS A 26 12.15 -3.76 -8.97
CA HIS A 26 13.34 -4.41 -9.56
C HIS A 26 13.18 -5.93 -9.70
N TYR A 27 12.33 -6.55 -8.88
CA TYR A 27 12.06 -7.98 -8.92
C TYR A 27 10.68 -8.24 -9.54
N SER A 28 10.51 -9.42 -10.12
CA SER A 28 9.20 -9.86 -10.62
C SER A 28 8.13 -9.77 -9.54
N ASP A 29 6.95 -9.33 -9.95
CA ASP A 29 5.79 -9.09 -9.08
C ASP A 29 6.03 -8.10 -7.93
N THR A 30 7.03 -7.22 -8.01
CA THR A 30 7.19 -6.12 -7.03
C THR A 30 6.71 -4.80 -7.62
N LEU A 31 6.25 -3.90 -6.75
CA LEU A 31 5.90 -2.54 -7.11
C LEU A 31 6.89 -1.57 -6.46
N ARG A 32 7.34 -0.58 -7.22
CA ARG A 32 8.06 0.58 -6.71
C ARG A 32 7.09 1.60 -6.13
N SER A 33 6.00 1.87 -6.86
CA SER A 33 4.92 2.78 -6.45
C SER A 33 3.59 2.28 -7.02
N ALA A 34 2.50 2.73 -6.41
CA ALA A 34 1.14 2.56 -6.92
C ALA A 34 0.32 3.79 -6.57
N LEU A 35 -0.44 4.30 -7.53
CA LEU A 35 -1.46 5.32 -7.32
C LEU A 35 -2.82 4.65 -7.33
N ILE A 36 -3.60 4.87 -6.27
CA ILE A 36 -4.93 4.31 -6.11
C ILE A 36 -5.95 5.40 -5.81
N SER A 37 -7.16 5.20 -6.29
CA SER A 37 -8.35 5.95 -5.88
C SER A 37 -9.12 5.13 -4.85
N LEU A 38 -9.55 5.80 -3.79
CA LEU A 38 -10.44 5.27 -2.76
C LEU A 38 -11.79 5.98 -2.88
N ASP A 39 -12.87 5.22 -2.88
CA ASP A 39 -14.24 5.74 -2.98
C ASP A 39 -15.15 5.05 -1.94
N GLY A 40 -16.09 5.80 -1.38
CA GLY A 40 -16.98 5.40 -0.29
C GLY A 40 -16.86 6.25 0.96
N ASP A 41 -17.87 6.17 1.84
CA ASP A 41 -18.01 7.04 3.01
C ASP A 41 -16.80 6.98 3.97
N ASN A 42 -16.14 5.81 4.04
CA ASN A 42 -14.97 5.59 4.89
C ASN A 42 -13.62 5.85 4.18
N ALA A 43 -13.63 6.27 2.90
CA ALA A 43 -12.41 6.40 2.11
C ALA A 43 -11.41 7.38 2.72
N TRP A 44 -11.89 8.52 3.23
CA TRP A 44 -11.04 9.51 3.88
C TRP A 44 -10.40 8.98 5.16
N ALA A 45 -11.19 8.38 6.04
CA ALA A 45 -10.71 7.81 7.30
C ALA A 45 -9.69 6.68 7.06
N LEU A 46 -9.96 5.82 6.07
CA LEU A 46 -9.02 4.81 5.63
C LEU A 46 -7.72 5.44 5.13
N SER A 47 -7.79 6.46 4.27
CA SER A 47 -6.62 7.14 3.73
C SER A 47 -5.76 7.77 4.83
N GLU A 48 -6.37 8.40 5.82
CA GLU A 48 -5.69 9.03 6.95
C GLU A 48 -4.97 7.99 7.82
N SER A 49 -5.61 6.84 8.08
CA SER A 49 -5.00 5.77 8.89
C SER A 49 -3.76 5.12 8.24
N TRP A 50 -3.65 5.21 6.91
CA TRP A 50 -2.51 4.71 6.16
C TRP A 50 -1.51 5.81 5.78
N CYS A 51 -1.84 7.09 6.00
CA CYS A 51 -0.98 8.21 5.64
C CYS A 51 0.30 8.22 6.48
N GLY A 52 1.42 8.55 5.85
CA GLY A 52 2.74 8.63 6.50
C GLY A 52 3.68 7.49 6.14
N THR A 53 4.66 7.23 7.02
CA THR A 53 5.68 6.20 6.82
C THR A 53 5.30 4.94 7.58
N ILE A 54 5.11 3.83 6.86
CA ILE A 54 4.77 2.52 7.44
C ILE A 54 6.00 1.63 7.43
N GLN A 55 6.40 1.12 8.60
CA GLN A 55 7.37 0.05 8.71
C GLN A 55 6.69 -1.30 8.50
N TRP A 56 6.96 -1.93 7.37
CA TRP A 56 6.49 -3.28 7.05
C TRP A 56 7.57 -4.31 7.37
N ILE A 57 7.27 -5.24 8.28
CA ILE A 57 8.24 -6.25 8.73
C ILE A 57 7.86 -7.60 8.14
N CYS A 58 8.65 -8.10 7.19
CA CYS A 58 8.51 -9.46 6.67
C CYS A 58 9.84 -10.01 6.12
N PRO A 59 10.08 -11.34 6.21
CA PRO A 59 11.18 -11.97 5.49
C PRO A 59 11.14 -11.64 4.00
N SER A 60 12.31 -11.41 3.40
CA SER A 60 12.39 -11.15 1.97
C SER A 60 12.34 -12.47 1.21
N PRO A 61 11.36 -12.70 0.31
CA PRO A 61 11.42 -13.83 -0.61
C PRO A 61 12.50 -13.63 -1.69
N TYR A 62 12.93 -12.38 -1.93
CA TYR A 62 13.90 -11.99 -2.97
C TYR A 62 15.35 -11.96 -2.47
N ARG A 63 15.56 -11.89 -1.15
CA ARG A 63 16.88 -11.89 -0.51
C ARG A 63 16.94 -12.93 0.61
N PRO A 64 16.86 -14.23 0.29
CA PRO A 64 16.76 -15.30 1.29
C PRO A 64 17.95 -15.37 2.26
N HIS A 65 19.14 -14.93 1.82
CA HIS A 65 20.36 -14.93 2.65
C HIS A 65 20.65 -13.60 3.36
N HIS A 66 19.82 -12.56 3.18
CA HIS A 66 20.03 -11.27 3.83
C HIS A 66 19.02 -11.06 4.97
N GLY A 67 19.53 -10.86 6.19
CA GLY A 67 18.71 -10.82 7.42
C GLY A 67 17.80 -9.61 7.62
N ARG A 68 17.85 -8.57 6.77
CA ARG A 68 17.03 -7.36 6.96
C ARG A 68 15.59 -7.62 6.53
N LYS A 69 14.67 -7.52 7.49
CA LYS A 69 13.22 -7.76 7.30
C LYS A 69 12.37 -6.48 7.30
N ASN A 70 13.00 -5.34 7.57
CA ASN A 70 12.32 -4.04 7.61
C ASN A 70 12.24 -3.45 6.20
N TRP A 71 11.02 -3.10 5.81
CA TRP A 71 10.67 -2.36 4.61
C TRP A 71 9.94 -1.09 5.05
N PHE A 72 10.09 -0.01 4.30
CA PHE A 72 9.39 1.24 4.57
C PHE A 72 8.55 1.60 3.35
N LEU A 73 7.30 1.99 3.59
CA LEU A 73 6.38 2.47 2.58
C LEU A 73 6.02 3.91 2.94
N GLY A 74 6.16 4.82 1.99
CA GLY A 74 5.62 6.17 2.11
C GLY A 74 4.23 6.20 1.50
N MET A 75 3.26 6.73 2.24
CA MET A 75 1.90 6.93 1.77
C MET A 75 1.50 8.37 1.94
N LEU A 76 0.97 8.93 0.86
CA LEU A 76 0.52 10.30 0.77
C LEU A 76 -0.94 10.26 0.33
N THR A 77 -1.80 10.92 1.08
CA THR A 77 -3.19 11.12 0.68
C THR A 77 -3.34 12.51 0.07
N SER A 78 -4.12 12.61 -1.00
CA SER A 78 -4.52 13.89 -1.60
C SER A 78 -6.02 13.84 -1.82
N GLY A 79 -6.75 14.80 -1.27
CA GLY A 79 -8.17 14.97 -1.51
C GLY A 79 -8.48 16.46 -1.63
N TRP A 80 -9.49 16.78 -2.45
CA TRP A 80 -10.11 18.09 -2.43
C TRP A 80 -11.05 18.12 -1.22
N ARG A 81 -10.70 18.91 -0.20
CA ARG A 81 -11.61 19.25 0.89
C ARG A 81 -12.46 20.45 0.52
#